data_AF-A0A2D5WMQ7-F1
#
_entry.id   AF-A0A2D5WMQ7-F1
#
_cell.length_a   1.000
_cell.length_b   1.000
_cell.length_c   1.000
_cell.angle_alpha   90.00
_cell.angle_beta   90.00
_cell.angle_gamma   90.00
#
_symmetry.space_group_name_H-M   'P 1'
#
loop_
_entity.id
_entity.type
_entity.pdbx_description
1 polymer ?
#
loop_
_entity_poly.entity_id
_entity_poly.type
_entity_poly.pdbx_seq_one_letter_code
_entity_poly.pdbx_strand_id
1 'polypeptide(L)'
;NILNQKSFERIVNLINSSSKKVVFPMGYATQRKLKEWGLKLNDNVLVIDPIGYLEFIYLLKNSSYCISDSGTVVEEACILGIPTIQMRYSTERPEVYEVGSSIKFDPTAEALELGEFHSKANDLNKTEWSHPFGDGNSSEIIVNDLINLARNNEFNMHKKEDYDFDTSRSFLK
;
A
#
# COMPACT_ATOMS: atom_id res chain seq x y z
N ASN A 1 -11.04 -5.15 -4.50
CA ASN A 1 -11.40 -5.69 -3.17
C ASN A 1 -12.89 -5.56 -2.85
N ILE A 2 -13.44 -4.36 -2.68
CA ILE A 2 -14.85 -4.16 -2.23
C ILE A 2 -15.95 -4.52 -3.25
N LEU A 3 -15.59 -4.97 -4.46
CA LEU A 3 -16.55 -5.37 -5.50
C LEU A 3 -16.83 -6.87 -5.50
N ASN A 4 -15.98 -7.67 -4.84
CA ASN A 4 -16.15 -9.12 -4.71
C ASN A 4 -16.43 -9.44 -3.24
N GLN A 5 -17.62 -9.99 -2.97
CA GLN A 5 -18.08 -10.27 -1.60
C GLN A 5 -17.15 -11.23 -0.85
N LYS A 6 -16.70 -12.33 -1.49
CA LYS A 6 -15.82 -13.31 -0.86
C LYS A 6 -14.46 -12.71 -0.49
N SER A 7 -13.87 -11.93 -1.40
CA SER A 7 -12.59 -11.26 -1.13
C SER A 7 -12.73 -10.24 -0.01
N PHE A 8 -13.83 -9.49 0.02
CA PHE A 8 -14.07 -8.51 1.07
C PHE A 8 -14.34 -9.16 2.44
N GLU A 9 -15.11 -10.24 2.48
CA GLU A 9 -15.31 -11.04 3.70
C GLU A 9 -13.98 -11.55 4.26
N ARG A 10 -13.06 -12.02 3.41
CA ARG A 10 -11.72 -12.44 3.83
C ARG A 10 -10.88 -11.30 4.38
N ILE A 11 -10.99 -10.10 3.82
CA ILE A 11 -10.34 -8.89 4.36
C ILE A 11 -10.90 -8.55 5.74
N VAL A 12 -12.23 -8.59 5.89
CA VAL A 12 -12.89 -8.36 7.19
C VAL A 12 -12.44 -9.40 8.21
N ASN A 13 -12.33 -10.68 7.82
CA ASN A 13 -11.83 -11.74 8.69
C ASN A 13 -10.36 -11.52 9.09
N LEU A 14 -9.50 -11.05 8.18
CA LEU A 14 -8.12 -10.67 8.49
C LEU A 14 -8.08 -9.52 9.51
N ILE A 15 -8.91 -8.49 9.34
CA ILE A 15 -8.98 -7.36 10.28
C ILE A 15 -9.45 -7.86 11.67
N ASN A 16 -10.50 -8.67 11.70
CA ASN A 16 -11.11 -9.22 12.92
C ASN A 16 -10.19 -10.20 13.67
N SER A 17 -9.26 -10.88 12.97
CA SER A 17 -8.31 -11.80 13.59
C SER A 17 -7.15 -11.09 14.30
N SER A 18 -7.03 -9.76 14.17
CA SER A 18 -6.01 -8.99 14.89
C SER A 18 -6.28 -9.01 16.39
N SER A 19 -5.25 -9.29 17.19
CA SER A 19 -5.30 -9.15 18.65
C SER A 19 -5.06 -7.72 19.15
N LYS A 20 -4.70 -6.80 18.24
CA LYS A 20 -4.45 -5.38 18.55
C LYS A 20 -5.70 -4.54 18.30
N LYS A 21 -5.70 -3.31 18.83
CA LYS A 21 -6.67 -2.29 18.43
C LYS A 21 -6.41 -1.89 16.98
N VAL A 22 -7.44 -1.94 16.15
CA VAL A 22 -7.40 -1.51 14.75
C VAL A 22 -8.13 -0.17 14.64
N VAL A 23 -7.46 0.86 14.12
CA VAL A 23 -8.13 2.09 13.71
C VAL A 23 -8.34 2.00 12.20
N PHE A 24 -9.59 2.07 11.76
CA PHE A 24 -9.96 1.89 10.36
C PHE A 24 -10.64 3.16 9.82
N PRO A 25 -9.87 4.10 9.22
CA PRO A 25 -10.43 5.21 8.44
C PRO A 25 -11.12 4.64 7.19
N MET A 26 -12.41 4.35 7.32
CA MET A 26 -13.12 3.55 6.33
C MET A 26 -13.88 4.45 5.36
N GLY A 27 -13.54 4.37 4.07
CA GLY A 27 -14.25 5.08 3.01
C GLY A 27 -15.75 4.73 2.96
N TYR A 28 -16.59 5.72 2.63
CA TYR A 28 -18.05 5.56 2.63
C TYR A 28 -18.55 4.43 1.72
N ALA A 29 -17.86 4.14 0.61
CA ALA A 29 -18.19 3.01 -0.25
C ALA A 29 -18.00 1.66 0.45
N THR A 30 -16.90 1.51 1.19
CA THR A 30 -16.60 0.33 2.01
C THR A 30 -17.61 0.16 3.14
N GLN A 31 -17.98 1.26 3.83
CA GLN A 31 -19.02 1.25 4.86
C GLN A 31 -20.37 0.73 4.33
N ARG A 32 -20.78 1.21 3.15
CA ARG A 32 -22.00 0.74 2.49
C ARG A 32 -21.94 -0.75 2.18
N LYS A 33 -20.81 -1.25 1.67
CA LYS A 33 -20.63 -2.68 1.35
C LYS A 33 -20.59 -3.57 2.59
N LEU A 34 -19.95 -3.12 3.66
CA LEU A 34 -19.98 -3.80 4.96
C LEU A 34 -21.42 -3.99 5.45
N LYS A 35 -22.24 -2.93 5.38
CA LYS A 35 -23.66 -2.97 5.76
C LYS A 35 -24.50 -3.83 4.81
N GLU A 36 -24.33 -3.64 3.50
CA GLU A 36 -25.06 -4.38 2.45
C GLU A 36 -24.90 -5.90 2.59
N TRP A 37 -23.68 -6.34 2.91
CA TRP A 37 -23.36 -7.77 3.03
C TRP A 37 -23.45 -8.30 4.46
N GLY A 38 -23.93 -7.48 5.42
CA GLY A 38 -24.15 -7.91 6.80
C GLY A 38 -22.87 -8.35 7.54
N LEU A 39 -21.70 -7.89 7.08
CA LEU A 39 -20.42 -8.21 7.69
C LEU A 39 -20.23 -7.41 8.97
N LYS A 40 -19.64 -8.04 9.99
CA LYS A 40 -19.43 -7.44 11.30
C LYS A 40 -17.95 -7.27 11.58
N LEU A 41 -17.61 -6.15 12.20
CA LEU A 41 -16.29 -5.89 12.75
C LEU A 41 -16.31 -6.21 14.24
N ASN A 42 -15.21 -6.73 14.76
CA ASN A 42 -15.02 -7.01 16.18
C ASN A 42 -14.84 -5.72 16.99
N ASP A 43 -15.04 -5.80 18.30
CA ASP A 43 -14.99 -4.64 19.22
C ASP A 43 -13.62 -3.95 19.27
N ASN A 44 -12.55 -4.65 18.87
CA ASN A 44 -11.20 -4.07 18.77
C ASN A 44 -11.01 -3.19 17.53
N VAL A 45 -11.98 -3.12 16.63
CA VAL A 45 -11.94 -2.33 15.40
C VAL A 45 -12.71 -1.02 15.59
N LEU A 46 -11.98 0.08 15.71
CA LEU A 46 -12.52 1.43 15.73
C LEU A 46 -12.65 1.95 14.30
N VAL A 47 -13.89 1.99 13.80
CA VAL A 47 -14.21 2.66 12.54
C VAL A 47 -14.27 4.15 12.76
N ILE A 48 -13.56 4.91 11.92
CA ILE A 48 -13.65 6.37 11.86
C ILE A 48 -13.97 6.81 10.42
N ASP A 49 -14.51 8.02 10.29
CA ASP A 49 -14.71 8.64 8.98
C ASP A 49 -13.37 8.89 8.27
N PRO A 50 -13.37 9.03 6.93
CA PRO A 50 -12.18 9.45 6.20
C PRO A 50 -11.60 10.74 6.79
N ILE A 51 -10.28 10.73 7.00
CA ILE A 51 -9.53 11.82 7.62
C ILE A 51 -8.62 12.52 6.60
N GLY A 52 -8.10 13.68 6.98
CA GLY A 52 -7.09 14.39 6.20
C GLY A 52 -5.76 13.65 6.14
N TYR A 53 -4.91 14.07 5.20
CA TYR A 53 -3.63 13.42 4.94
C TYR A 53 -2.69 13.46 6.15
N LEU A 54 -2.60 14.61 6.82
CA LEU A 54 -1.69 14.77 7.96
C LEU A 54 -2.12 13.91 9.15
N GLU A 55 -3.43 13.85 9.42
CA GLU A 55 -3.99 12.96 10.44
C GLU A 55 -3.73 11.50 10.10
N PHE A 56 -3.85 11.12 8.83
CA PHE A 56 -3.57 9.76 8.37
C PHE A 56 -2.10 9.39 8.55
N ILE A 57 -1.16 10.25 8.12
CA ILE A 57 0.28 10.01 8.30
C ILE A 57 0.64 9.94 9.78
N TYR A 58 0.02 10.75 10.63
CA TYR A 58 0.21 10.67 12.07
C TYR A 58 -0.24 9.31 12.63
N LEU A 59 -1.41 8.80 12.22
CA LEU A 59 -1.84 7.46 12.61
C LEU A 59 -0.90 6.38 12.10
N LEU A 60 -0.51 6.44 10.82
CA LEU A 60 0.37 5.47 10.17
C LEU A 60 1.72 5.38 10.89
N LYS A 61 2.39 6.51 11.11
CA LYS A 61 3.68 6.60 11.80
C LYS A 61 3.64 6.04 13.24
N ASN A 62 2.49 6.08 13.90
CA ASN A 62 2.33 5.58 15.27
C ASN A 62 1.72 4.17 15.34
N SER A 63 1.58 3.48 14.20
CA SER A 63 1.01 2.14 14.14
C SER A 63 2.10 1.06 14.27
N SER A 64 1.76 -0.10 14.84
CA SER A 64 2.69 -1.26 14.83
C SER A 64 2.83 -1.89 13.45
N TYR A 65 1.79 -1.78 12.62
CA TYR A 65 1.81 -2.16 11.20
C TYR A 65 0.55 -1.60 10.56
N CYS A 66 0.53 -1.55 9.23
CA CYS A 66 -0.62 -1.15 8.43
C CYS A 66 -1.25 -2.37 7.72
N ILE A 67 -2.56 -2.35 7.48
CA ILE A 67 -3.24 -3.27 6.55
C ILE A 67 -3.84 -2.41 5.45
N SER A 68 -3.40 -2.56 4.20
CA SER A 68 -3.78 -1.66 3.11
C SER A 68 -3.85 -2.35 1.75
N ASP A 69 -4.79 -1.93 0.90
CA ASP A 69 -4.79 -2.23 -0.53
C ASP A 69 -4.39 -1.04 -1.41
N SER A 70 -4.06 0.10 -0.80
CA SER A 70 -3.57 1.28 -1.51
C SER A 70 -2.07 1.14 -1.76
N GLY A 71 -1.66 1.22 -3.04
CA GLY A 71 -0.24 1.23 -3.42
C GLY A 71 0.52 2.38 -2.76
N THR A 72 -0.05 3.59 -2.79
CA THR A 72 0.55 4.79 -2.19
C THR A 72 0.77 4.64 -0.68
N VAL A 73 -0.22 4.10 0.05
CA VAL A 73 -0.08 3.90 1.50
C VAL A 73 1.01 2.88 1.82
N VAL A 74 1.18 1.86 0.97
CA VAL A 74 2.26 0.86 1.14
C VAL A 74 3.64 1.49 0.92
N GLU A 75 3.77 2.40 -0.06
CA GLU A 75 5.00 3.19 -0.26
C GLU A 75 5.28 4.07 0.97
N GLU A 76 4.28 4.83 1.42
CA GLU A 76 4.39 5.73 2.58
C GLU A 76 4.76 4.97 3.86
N ALA A 77 4.15 3.81 4.09
CA ALA A 77 4.46 2.95 5.22
C ALA A 77 5.91 2.43 5.16
N CYS A 78 6.38 2.03 3.97
CA CYS A 78 7.76 1.62 3.75
C CYS A 78 8.75 2.75 4.08
N ILE A 79 8.48 3.97 3.61
CA ILE A 79 9.30 5.15 3.91
C ILE A 79 9.35 5.44 5.42
N LEU A 80 8.21 5.28 6.11
CA LEU A 80 8.10 5.54 7.55
C LEU A 80 8.61 4.41 8.44
N GLY A 81 9.10 3.30 7.88
CA GLY A 81 9.56 2.16 8.68
C GLY A 81 8.41 1.36 9.33
N ILE A 82 7.21 1.42 8.75
CA ILE A 82 6.02 0.75 9.28
C ILE A 82 5.71 -0.50 8.44
N PRO A 83 5.74 -1.71 9.03
CA PRO A 83 5.41 -2.93 8.31
C PRO A 83 4.00 -2.89 7.73
N THR A 84 3.78 -3.50 6.58
CA THR A 84 2.45 -3.52 5.95
C THR A 84 1.99 -4.94 5.59
N ILE A 85 0.71 -5.22 5.79
CA ILE A 85 0.03 -6.36 5.17
C ILE A 85 -0.72 -5.82 3.95
N GLN A 86 -0.21 -6.10 2.76
CA GLN A 86 -0.79 -5.63 1.52
C GLN A 86 -1.88 -6.58 1.02
N MET A 87 -3.15 -6.15 1.08
CA MET A 87 -4.31 -7.00 0.76
C MET A 87 -4.67 -6.96 -0.74
N ARG A 88 -3.78 -7.42 -1.62
CA ARG A 88 -3.99 -7.45 -3.09
C ARG A 88 -3.52 -8.75 -3.75
N TYR A 89 -4.23 -9.14 -4.81
CA TYR A 89 -3.83 -10.25 -5.69
C TYR A 89 -2.52 -9.95 -6.45
N SER A 90 -2.40 -8.74 -6.99
CA SER A 90 -1.22 -8.25 -7.70
C SER A 90 -0.72 -6.95 -7.06
N THR A 91 0.57 -6.66 -7.22
CA THR A 91 1.19 -5.40 -6.81
C THR A 91 1.96 -4.79 -7.97
N GLU A 92 1.88 -3.47 -8.05
CA GLU A 92 2.72 -2.59 -8.86
C GLU A 92 3.96 -2.09 -8.10
N ARG A 93 4.12 -2.55 -6.86
CA ARG A 93 5.24 -2.21 -5.94
C ARG A 93 5.96 -3.48 -5.47
N PRO A 94 6.62 -4.27 -6.35
CA PRO A 94 7.38 -5.44 -5.91
C PRO A 94 8.50 -5.09 -4.91
N GLU A 95 9.05 -3.88 -5.02
CA GLU A 95 10.18 -3.40 -4.24
C GLU A 95 9.91 -3.37 -2.71
N VAL A 96 8.65 -3.22 -2.29
CA VAL A 96 8.29 -3.27 -0.85
C VAL A 96 8.39 -4.67 -0.25
N TYR A 97 8.31 -5.71 -1.08
CA TYR A 97 8.56 -7.08 -0.67
C TYR A 97 10.06 -7.40 -0.71
N GLU A 98 10.77 -6.87 -1.70
CA GLU A 98 12.21 -7.07 -1.87
C GLU A 98 13.01 -6.52 -0.68
N VAL A 99 12.62 -5.34 -0.17
CA VAL A 99 13.23 -4.74 1.02
C VAL A 99 12.67 -5.29 2.33
N GLY A 100 11.68 -6.19 2.28
CA GLY A 100 11.09 -6.83 3.45
C GLY A 100 10.19 -5.91 4.29
N SER A 101 9.66 -4.82 3.74
CA SER A 101 8.77 -3.90 4.49
C SER A 101 7.31 -4.35 4.49
N SER A 102 6.94 -5.29 3.63
CA SER A 102 5.54 -5.66 3.39
C SER A 102 5.34 -7.17 3.23
N ILE A 103 4.14 -7.63 3.58
CA ILE A 103 3.69 -9.02 3.45
C ILE A 103 2.46 -9.03 2.55
N LYS A 104 2.47 -9.91 1.56
CA LYS A 104 1.34 -10.07 0.65
C LYS A 104 0.24 -10.91 1.28
N PHE A 105 -0.98 -10.38 1.32
CA PHE A 105 -2.20 -11.14 1.59
C PHE A 105 -3.08 -11.13 0.34
N ASP A 106 -3.32 -12.30 -0.25
CA ASP A 106 -4.21 -12.43 -1.41
C ASP A 106 -5.64 -12.75 -0.96
N PRO A 107 -6.59 -11.79 -1.02
CA PRO A 107 -7.96 -12.03 -0.59
C PRO A 107 -8.75 -12.94 -1.55
N THR A 108 -8.20 -13.29 -2.72
CA THR A 108 -8.83 -14.22 -3.68
C THR A 108 -8.45 -15.68 -3.40
N ALA A 109 -7.32 -15.91 -2.73
CA ALA A 109 -6.88 -17.21 -2.26
C ALA A 109 -7.50 -17.54 -0.89
N GLU A 110 -7.78 -18.82 -0.66
CA GLU A 110 -8.23 -19.29 0.65
C GLU A 110 -7.02 -19.34 1.59
N ALA A 111 -6.99 -18.43 2.57
CA ALA A 111 -5.98 -18.41 3.61
C ALA A 111 -6.51 -19.15 4.84
N LEU A 112 -5.77 -20.17 5.29
CA LEU A 112 -6.16 -20.99 6.45
C LEU A 112 -5.78 -20.34 7.78
N GLU A 113 -4.67 -19.60 7.83
CA GLU A 113 -4.07 -19.09 9.06
C GLU A 113 -3.92 -17.56 9.07
N LEU A 114 -5.04 -16.85 9.26
CA LEU A 114 -5.05 -15.37 9.24
C LEU A 114 -4.16 -14.75 10.33
N GLY A 115 -3.96 -15.45 11.45
CA GLY A 115 -3.09 -15.00 12.55
C GLY A 115 -1.61 -14.92 12.16
N GLU A 116 -1.17 -15.72 11.19
CA GLU A 116 0.22 -15.75 10.74
C GLU A 116 0.64 -14.42 10.08
N PHE A 117 -0.26 -13.79 9.32
CA PHE A 117 0.00 -12.47 8.71
C PHE A 117 0.28 -11.40 9.77
N HIS A 118 -0.49 -11.41 10.86
CA HIS A 118 -0.26 -10.50 11.98
C HIS A 118 1.05 -10.80 12.70
N SER A 119 1.40 -12.07 12.90
CA SER A 119 2.70 -12.45 13.49
C SER A 119 3.86 -11.95 12.63
N LYS A 120 3.83 -12.24 11.33
CA LYS A 120 4.86 -11.79 10.37
C LYS A 120 4.99 -10.27 10.37
N ALA A 121 3.88 -9.54 10.34
CA ALA A 121 3.91 -8.07 10.36
C ALA A 121 4.51 -7.53 11.66
N ASN A 122 4.26 -8.18 12.79
CA ASN A 122 4.90 -7.83 14.05
C ASN A 122 6.41 -8.15 14.03
N ASP A 123 6.82 -9.27 13.45
CA ASP A 123 8.24 -9.65 13.36
C ASP A 123 9.05 -8.67 12.51
N LEU A 124 8.46 -8.08 11.47
CA LEU A 124 9.08 -7.02 10.68
C LEU A 124 9.38 -5.74 11.49
N ASN A 125 8.71 -5.49 12.62
CA ASN A 125 9.09 -4.37 13.50
C ASN A 125 10.47 -4.57 14.15
N LYS A 126 11.03 -5.78 14.09
CA LYS A 126 12.36 -6.11 14.62
C LYS A 126 13.45 -5.98 13.55
N THR A 127 13.07 -5.57 12.34
CA THR A 127 13.97 -5.42 11.19
C THR A 127 14.05 -3.97 10.79
N GLU A 128 15.21 -3.55 10.27
CA GLU A 128 15.38 -2.28 9.58
C GLU A 128 15.51 -2.55 8.08
N TRP A 129 14.99 -1.64 7.27
CA TRP A 129 15.13 -1.70 5.81
C TRP A 129 15.45 -0.31 5.25
N SER A 130 16.14 -0.29 4.11
CA SER A 130 16.29 0.93 3.31
C SER A 130 15.19 0.97 2.26
N HIS A 131 14.43 2.06 2.19
CA HIS A 131 13.38 2.20 1.18
C HIS A 131 13.96 2.66 -0.18
N PRO A 132 13.37 2.22 -1.31
CA PRO A 132 13.85 2.57 -2.66
C PRO A 132 13.20 3.84 -3.25
N PHE A 133 12.33 4.53 -2.51
CA PHE A 133 11.45 5.59 -3.02
C PHE A 133 12.08 6.99 -3.15
N GLY A 134 13.41 7.08 -3.20
CA GLY A 134 14.15 8.33 -3.34
C GLY A 134 14.37 9.08 -2.03
N ASP A 135 14.83 10.32 -2.14
CA ASP A 135 15.36 11.16 -1.05
C ASP A 135 14.49 12.39 -0.74
N GLY A 136 13.31 12.49 -1.35
CA GLY A 136 12.37 13.59 -1.17
C GLY A 136 12.60 14.80 -2.09
N ASN A 137 13.57 14.74 -3.02
CA ASN A 137 13.90 15.86 -3.91
C ASN A 137 13.26 15.78 -5.31
N SER A 138 12.26 14.89 -5.50
CA SER A 138 11.68 14.61 -6.81
C SER A 138 11.13 15.86 -7.51
N SER A 139 10.51 16.79 -6.77
CA SER A 139 9.96 18.01 -7.36
C SER A 139 11.05 18.92 -7.94
N GLU A 140 12.17 19.09 -7.23
CA GLU A 140 13.30 19.89 -7.69
C GLU A 140 13.95 19.26 -8.93
N ILE A 141 14.18 17.94 -8.90
CA ILE A 141 14.75 17.19 -10.03
C ILE A 141 13.87 17.34 -11.27
N ILE A 142 12.56 17.09 -11.14
CA ILE A 142 11.60 17.20 -12.26
C ILE A 142 11.59 18.63 -12.82
N VAL A 143 11.57 19.66 -11.97
CA VAL A 143 11.60 21.05 -12.44
C VAL A 143 12.89 21.37 -13.17
N ASN A 144 14.03 20.95 -12.64
CA ASN A 144 15.33 21.17 -13.29
C ASN A 144 15.42 20.46 -14.64
N ASP A 145 14.93 19.23 -14.73
CA ASP A 145 14.88 18.47 -15.98
C ASP A 145 14.02 19.18 -17.03
N LEU A 146 12.82 19.64 -16.65
CA LEU A 146 11.94 20.39 -17.56
C LEU A 146 12.58 21.70 -18.04
N ILE A 147 13.30 22.42 -17.18
CA ILE A 147 14.03 23.64 -17.56
C ILE A 147 15.15 23.32 -18.55
N ASN A 148 15.89 22.23 -18.32
CA ASN A 148 16.97 21.81 -19.21
C ASN A 148 16.41 21.42 -20.59
N LEU A 149 15.35 20.61 -20.63
CA LEU A 149 14.67 20.23 -21.87
C LEU A 149 14.13 21.45 -22.63
N ALA A 150 13.58 22.44 -21.93
CA ALA A 150 13.09 23.68 -22.52
C ALA A 150 14.22 24.50 -23.17
N ARG A 151 15.34 24.66 -22.46
CA ARG A 151 16.48 25.46 -22.91
C ARG A 151 17.20 24.85 -24.11
N ASN A 152 17.28 23.53 -24.14
CA ASN A 152 17.95 22.80 -25.22
C ASN A 152 17.00 22.49 -26.40
N ASN A 153 15.71 22.78 -26.26
CA ASN A 153 14.66 22.43 -27.23
C ASN A 153 14.59 20.91 -27.50
N GLU A 154 14.72 20.12 -26.42
CA GLU A 154 14.79 18.65 -26.45
C GLU A 154 13.52 17.97 -25.91
N PHE A 155 12.39 18.69 -25.85
CA PHE A 155 11.09 18.11 -25.52
C PHE A 155 10.66 17.09 -26.58
N ASN A 156 11.09 15.85 -26.39
CA ASN A 156 10.79 14.72 -27.25
C ASN A 156 10.19 13.61 -26.40
N MET A 157 9.38 12.74 -27.01
CA MET A 157 8.95 11.51 -26.34
C MET A 157 10.17 10.62 -26.08
N HIS A 158 10.19 9.97 -24.92
CA HIS A 158 11.21 8.96 -24.63
C HIS A 158 11.23 7.90 -25.72
N LYS A 159 12.43 7.60 -26.22
CA LYS A 159 12.69 6.49 -27.11
C LYS A 159 12.92 5.22 -26.29
N LYS A 160 12.82 4.08 -26.96
CA LYS A 160 13.14 2.79 -26.33
C LYS A 160 14.59 2.77 -25.82
N GLU A 161 15.48 3.46 -26.52
CA GLU A 161 16.91 3.57 -26.20
C GLU A 161 17.19 4.40 -24.94
N ASP A 162 16.24 5.21 -24.45
CA ASP A 162 16.42 6.09 -23.29
C ASP A 162 16.27 5.35 -21.95
N TYR A 163 15.98 4.04 -21.96
CA TYR A 163 15.76 3.23 -20.76
C TYR A 163 16.87 2.20 -20.59
N ASP A 164 17.42 2.12 -19.38
CA ASP A 164 18.47 1.18 -19.00
C ASP A 164 17.95 -0.27 -18.79
N PHE A 165 16.68 -0.51 -19.07
CA PHE A 165 16.00 -1.79 -18.91
C PHE A 165 15.08 -2.10 -20.10
N ASP A 166 14.76 -3.38 -20.31
CA ASP A 166 13.95 -3.78 -21.46
C ASP A 166 12.51 -3.24 -21.37
N THR A 167 12.23 -2.24 -22.19
CA THR A 167 10.90 -1.63 -22.35
C THR A 167 10.13 -2.16 -23.55
N SER A 168 10.55 -3.29 -24.15
CA SER A 168 9.89 -3.89 -25.33
C SER A 168 8.38 -4.13 -25.18
N ARG A 169 7.89 -4.26 -23.94
CA ARG A 169 6.47 -4.44 -23.61
C ARG A 169 5.69 -3.13 -23.42
N SER A 170 6.37 -2.02 -23.20
CA SER A 170 5.76 -0.70 -22.92
C SER A 170 5.43 0.06 -24.20
N PHE A 171 6.19 -0.17 -25.27
CA PHE A 171 5.88 0.34 -26.60
C PHE A 171 5.05 -0.70 -27.36
N LEU A 172 3.72 -0.64 -27.22
CA LEU A 172 2.83 -1.41 -28.09
C LEU A 172 3.04 -0.96 -29.55
N LYS A 173 3.19 -1.93 -30.46
CA LYS A 173 3.28 -1.72 -31.91
C LYS A 173 2.01 -1.09 -32.49
#